data_AF-A0A662G0P6-F1
#
_entry.id   AF-A0A662G0P6-F1
#
_cell.length_a   1.000
_cell.length_b   1.000
_cell.length_c   1.000
_cell.angle_alpha   90.00
_cell.angle_beta   90.00
_cell.angle_gamma   90.00
#
_symmetry.space_group_name_H-M   'P 1'
#
loop_
_entity.id
_entity.type
_entity.pdbx_description
1 polymer ?
#
loop_
_entity_poly.entity_id
_entity_poly.type
_entity_poly.pdbx_seq_one_letter_code
_entity_poly.pdbx_strand_id
1 'polypeptide(L)'
;MSEVDREKLLLATHLAVTFKPDLMTNDKLEAATKGHGTLVIPVICAANSIAEDILRGLDISLVDASAPTIPLDTIVKNAIEAAKEAGASPENAALIVAALAYFSGAAARAGVPMANRKLGALARIHAGACRTSAISIATNKFTHRVPAFPAYKAVYEALLEKKLTRVDGAKLPPFVAGGAIYGHSALGEDINVPELAKNAAKVATEAMMRAMEGAGITAYPLWPALIGAAVTMEIVHPDSFLGEEYGPFGTVDSAYAAGLGAVEAAKLPAKIHLRGTGEEFDTAKVIGDFGLILKDIGGPSVIGSMALNEIFAGFQEAAIIGAGFSGGPVNPPLGHLCG
;
A
#
# COMPACT_ATOMS: atom_id res chain seq x y z
N MET A 1 -7.92 -22.06 29.34
CA MET A 1 -6.60 -22.72 29.22
C MET A 1 -6.07 -22.88 30.62
N SER A 2 -5.63 -24.08 31.03
CA SER A 2 -5.11 -24.27 32.38
C SER A 2 -3.75 -23.58 32.53
N GLU A 3 -3.35 -23.29 33.77
CA GLU A 3 -2.05 -22.67 34.07
C GLU A 3 -0.89 -23.56 33.58
N VAL A 4 -1.06 -24.88 33.70
CA VAL A 4 -0.14 -25.90 33.20
C VAL A 4 -0.04 -25.89 31.66
N ASP A 5 -1.15 -25.67 30.95
CA ASP A 5 -1.13 -25.56 29.49
C ASP A 5 -0.42 -24.28 29.03
N ARG A 6 -0.59 -23.18 29.79
CA ARG A 6 0.11 -21.92 29.53
C ARG A 6 1.62 -22.06 29.72
N GLU A 7 2.05 -22.69 30.81
CA GLU A 7 3.48 -22.93 31.06
C GLU A 7 4.10 -23.84 30.00
N LYS A 8 3.42 -24.93 29.62
CA LYS A 8 3.89 -25.81 28.55
C LYS A 8 4.03 -25.08 27.23
N LEU A 9 3.07 -24.22 26.88
CA LEU A 9 3.12 -23.42 25.67
C LEU A 9 4.32 -22.46 25.70
N LEU A 10 4.51 -21.72 26.81
CA LEU A 10 5.63 -20.79 26.99
C LEU A 10 6.99 -21.50 26.92
N LEU A 11 7.12 -22.66 27.58
CA LEU A 11 8.34 -23.47 27.55
C LEU A 11 8.62 -24.05 26.15
N ALA A 12 7.59 -24.54 25.46
CA ALA A 12 7.74 -25.04 24.10
C ALA A 12 8.15 -23.93 23.14
N THR A 13 7.55 -22.74 23.26
CA THR A 13 7.95 -21.55 22.49
C THR A 13 9.39 -21.15 22.82
N HIS A 14 9.76 -21.10 24.10
CA HIS A 14 11.11 -20.74 24.52
C HIS A 14 12.15 -21.72 23.98
N LEU A 15 11.92 -23.03 24.12
CA LEU A 15 12.80 -24.07 23.60
C LEU A 15 12.90 -24.03 22.07
N ALA A 16 11.79 -23.77 21.38
CA ALA A 16 11.79 -23.64 19.92
C ALA A 16 12.61 -22.43 19.44
N VAL A 17 12.56 -21.30 20.16
CA VAL A 17 13.37 -20.12 19.79
C VAL A 17 14.84 -20.26 20.18
N THR A 18 15.18 -20.97 21.26
CA THR A 18 16.58 -21.12 21.72
C THR A 18 17.32 -22.34 21.17
N PHE A 19 16.62 -23.31 20.55
CA PHE A 19 17.22 -24.57 20.08
C PHE A 19 18.37 -24.37 19.08
N LYS A 20 18.40 -23.24 18.37
CA LYS A 20 19.53 -22.86 17.54
C LYS A 20 19.73 -21.34 17.65
N PRO A 21 20.78 -20.86 18.34
CA PRO A 21 21.04 -19.42 18.51
C PRO A 21 21.16 -18.67 17.17
N ASP A 22 21.61 -19.34 16.11
CA ASP A 22 21.63 -18.78 14.75
C ASP A 22 20.22 -18.43 14.23
N LEU A 23 19.16 -19.08 14.74
CA LEU A 23 17.74 -18.73 14.50
C LEU A 23 17.22 -17.61 15.42
N MET A 24 18.02 -17.15 16.38
CA MET A 24 17.71 -15.97 17.21
C MET A 24 18.40 -14.71 16.68
N THR A 25 19.39 -14.87 15.81
CA THR A 25 20.09 -13.79 15.12
C THR A 25 19.80 -13.85 13.62
N ASN A 26 20.06 -12.79 12.87
CA ASN A 26 19.94 -12.87 11.42
C ASN A 26 21.03 -13.80 10.88
N ASP A 27 20.66 -15.01 10.45
CA ASP A 27 21.53 -15.93 9.71
C ASP A 27 22.25 -15.13 8.60
N LYS A 28 23.54 -14.84 8.81
CA LYS A 28 24.43 -14.15 7.84
C LYS A 28 24.15 -12.66 7.64
N LEU A 29 24.25 -11.86 8.71
CA LEU A 29 24.25 -10.38 8.64
C LEU A 29 25.16 -9.84 7.52
N GLU A 30 26.34 -10.42 7.34
CA GLU A 30 27.31 -10.04 6.31
C GLU A 30 26.78 -10.30 4.89
N ALA A 31 26.01 -11.36 4.67
CA ALA A 31 25.33 -11.61 3.39
C ALA A 31 24.19 -10.59 3.14
N ALA A 32 23.58 -10.12 4.23
CA ALA A 32 22.53 -9.11 4.25
C ALA A 32 23.07 -7.67 3.98
N THR A 33 24.30 -7.35 4.39
CA THR A 33 24.86 -5.99 4.23
C THR A 33 25.13 -5.52 2.79
N LYS A 34 25.03 -6.39 1.78
CA LYS A 34 25.29 -6.05 0.37
C LYS A 34 24.09 -6.28 -0.57
N GLY A 35 22.86 -6.19 -0.06
CA GLY A 35 21.69 -6.05 -0.93
C GLY A 35 21.12 -7.32 -1.57
N HIS A 36 21.47 -8.51 -1.07
CA HIS A 36 20.94 -9.78 -1.59
C HIS A 36 19.50 -10.08 -1.12
N GLY A 37 18.63 -9.06 -1.07
CA GLY A 37 17.22 -9.24 -0.72
C GLY A 37 16.90 -9.21 0.77
N THR A 38 17.74 -8.58 1.62
CA THR A 38 17.26 -8.05 2.90
C THR A 38 16.91 -6.57 2.71
N LEU A 39 15.74 -6.15 3.20
CA LEU A 39 15.28 -4.76 3.05
C LEU A 39 15.23 -4.00 4.37
N VAL A 40 15.63 -4.61 5.49
CA VAL A 40 15.64 -3.94 6.80
C VAL A 40 16.56 -2.73 6.81
N ILE A 41 17.81 -2.92 6.35
CA ILE A 41 18.80 -1.84 6.30
C ILE A 41 18.35 -0.76 5.31
N PRO A 42 17.91 -1.08 4.08
CA PRO A 42 17.29 -0.10 3.20
C PRO A 42 16.14 0.71 3.81
N VAL A 43 15.22 0.09 4.56
CA VAL A 43 14.12 0.80 5.25
C VAL A 43 14.66 1.80 6.26
N ILE A 44 15.63 1.41 7.10
CA ILE A 44 16.24 2.29 8.11
C ILE A 44 17.03 3.42 7.44
N CYS A 45 17.80 3.12 6.40
CA CYS A 45 18.56 4.13 5.64
C CYS A 45 17.64 5.16 4.97
N ALA A 46 16.54 4.71 4.36
CA ALA A 46 15.54 5.59 3.79
C ALA A 46 14.87 6.47 4.86
N ALA A 47 14.46 5.88 5.99
CA ALA A 47 13.84 6.61 7.10
C ALA A 47 14.76 7.69 7.66
N ASN A 48 16.03 7.37 7.90
CA ASN A 48 17.03 8.34 8.38
C ASN A 48 17.26 9.46 7.37
N SER A 49 17.37 9.14 6.08
CA SER A 49 17.55 10.16 5.03
C SER A 49 16.35 11.12 4.96
N ILE A 50 15.12 10.61 5.03
CA ILE A 50 13.91 11.44 5.04
C ILE A 50 13.91 12.34 6.29
N ALA A 51 14.17 11.77 7.46
CA ALA A 51 14.19 12.52 8.71
C ALA A 51 15.25 13.62 8.70
N GLU A 52 16.46 13.34 8.20
CA GLU A 52 17.55 14.31 8.11
C GLU A 52 17.19 15.49 7.19
N ASP A 53 16.57 15.21 6.05
CA ASP A 53 16.13 16.26 5.11
C ASP A 53 15.02 17.13 5.70
N ILE A 54 14.04 16.54 6.39
CA ILE A 54 13.00 17.29 7.11
C ILE A 54 13.61 18.15 8.22
N LEU A 55 14.52 17.60 9.01
CA LEU A 55 15.21 18.31 10.10
C LEU A 55 16.10 19.46 9.59
N ARG A 56 16.58 19.37 8.35
CA ARG A 56 17.27 20.46 7.63
C ARG A 56 16.33 21.53 7.07
N GLY A 57 15.02 21.35 7.20
CA GLY A 57 14.01 22.31 6.81
C GLY A 57 13.41 22.10 5.42
N LEU A 58 13.63 20.95 4.77
CA LEU A 58 12.90 20.61 3.55
C LEU A 58 11.46 20.22 3.88
N ASP A 59 10.51 20.75 3.11
CA ASP A 59 9.10 20.44 3.24
C ASP A 59 8.77 19.12 2.52
N ILE A 60 8.22 18.17 3.27
CA ILE A 60 7.80 16.86 2.75
C ILE A 60 6.43 16.89 2.08
N SER A 61 5.68 17.99 2.23
CA SER A 61 4.36 18.10 1.66
C SER A 61 4.39 18.01 0.13
N LEU A 62 3.48 17.22 -0.44
CA LEU A 62 3.28 17.14 -1.88
C LEU A 62 2.35 18.28 -2.30
N VAL A 63 2.92 19.32 -2.92
CA VAL A 63 2.21 20.53 -3.31
C VAL A 63 1.97 20.61 -4.80
N ASP A 64 0.85 21.25 -5.17
CA ASP A 64 0.66 21.72 -6.54
C ASP A 64 1.52 22.96 -6.77
N ALA A 65 2.65 22.76 -7.43
CA ALA A 65 3.58 23.83 -7.76
C ALA A 65 3.78 23.88 -9.27
N SER A 66 3.68 25.09 -9.82
CA SER A 66 4.13 25.42 -11.18
C SER A 66 5.66 25.50 -11.25
N ALA A 67 6.33 24.43 -10.82
CA ALA A 67 7.78 24.32 -10.76
C ALA A 67 8.25 22.95 -11.28
N PRO A 68 9.39 22.89 -11.99
CA PRO A 68 9.94 21.63 -12.50
C PRO A 68 10.37 20.68 -11.38
N THR A 69 10.75 21.21 -10.22
CA THR A 69 11.15 20.45 -9.02
C THR A 69 10.53 21.06 -7.79
N ILE A 70 10.09 20.23 -6.86
CA ILE A 70 9.60 20.61 -5.53
C ILE A 70 10.52 20.02 -4.44
N PRO A 71 10.51 20.53 -3.19
CA PRO A 71 11.36 20.00 -2.11
C PRO A 71 11.24 18.47 -1.92
N LEU A 72 10.03 17.93 -2.08
CA LEU A 72 9.79 16.48 -2.02
C LEU A 72 10.58 15.69 -3.09
N ASP A 73 10.88 16.26 -4.26
CA ASP A 73 11.75 15.60 -5.25
C ASP A 73 13.15 15.35 -4.68
N THR A 74 13.70 16.30 -3.91
CA THR A 74 15.00 16.17 -3.26
C THR A 74 14.95 15.12 -2.14
N ILE A 75 13.93 15.19 -1.27
CA ILE A 75 13.75 14.24 -0.17
C ILE A 75 13.67 12.80 -0.72
N VAL A 76 12.82 12.58 -1.72
CA VAL A 76 12.63 11.25 -2.30
C VAL A 76 13.88 10.76 -3.03
N LYS A 77 14.56 11.64 -3.77
CA LYS A 77 15.82 11.28 -4.44
C LYS A 77 16.88 10.82 -3.43
N ASN A 78 17.15 11.61 -2.38
CA ASN A 78 18.16 11.29 -1.37
C ASN A 78 17.85 9.96 -0.67
N ALA A 79 16.59 9.76 -0.27
CA ALA A 79 16.15 8.54 0.39
C ALA A 79 16.25 7.29 -0.51
N ILE A 80 15.96 7.45 -1.81
CA ILE A 80 16.14 6.39 -2.82
C ILE A 80 17.61 6.03 -2.99
N GLU A 81 18.49 7.03 -3.06
CA GLU A 81 19.94 6.80 -3.15
C GLU A 81 20.43 6.03 -1.92
N ALA A 82 20.04 6.45 -0.71
CA ALA A 82 20.37 5.76 0.53
C ALA A 82 19.86 4.31 0.57
N ALA A 83 18.61 4.07 0.14
CA ALA A 83 18.04 2.72 0.08
C ALA A 83 18.77 1.81 -0.93
N LYS A 84 19.16 2.36 -2.08
CA LYS A 84 19.88 1.63 -3.14
C LYS A 84 21.33 1.35 -2.73
N GLU A 85 22.00 2.28 -2.05
CA GLU A 85 23.33 2.06 -1.46
C GLU A 85 23.29 0.95 -0.40
N ALA A 86 22.21 0.86 0.37
CA ALA A 86 21.93 -0.24 1.30
C ALA A 86 21.49 -1.55 0.59
N GLY A 87 21.37 -1.53 -0.74
CA GLY A 87 21.18 -2.72 -1.57
C GLY A 87 19.74 -3.04 -1.97
N ALA A 88 18.80 -2.09 -1.86
CA ALA A 88 17.48 -2.25 -2.45
C ALA A 88 17.53 -2.17 -3.99
N SER A 89 16.79 -3.04 -4.68
CA SER A 89 16.49 -2.86 -6.10
C SER A 89 15.64 -1.60 -6.32
N PRO A 90 15.66 -0.98 -7.52
CA PRO A 90 14.90 0.24 -7.81
C PRO A 90 13.41 0.17 -7.41
N GLU A 91 12.72 -0.93 -7.70
CA GLU A 91 11.29 -1.10 -7.45
C GLU A 91 10.99 -1.18 -5.95
N ASN A 92 11.87 -1.85 -5.18
CA ASN A 92 11.75 -1.95 -3.74
C ASN A 92 12.09 -0.61 -3.07
N ALA A 93 13.13 0.09 -3.54
CA ALA A 93 13.49 1.41 -3.03
C ALA A 93 12.36 2.42 -3.24
N ALA A 94 11.74 2.41 -4.42
CA ALA A 94 10.58 3.25 -4.70
C ALA A 94 9.41 2.97 -3.73
N LEU A 95 9.11 1.70 -3.45
CA LEU A 95 8.03 1.33 -2.52
C LEU A 95 8.31 1.77 -1.09
N ILE A 96 9.51 1.47 -0.60
CA ILE A 96 9.92 1.82 0.76
C ILE A 96 9.86 3.34 0.94
N VAL A 97 10.45 4.10 0.03
CA VAL A 97 10.53 5.56 0.14
C VAL A 97 9.16 6.21 -0.01
N ALA A 98 8.32 5.75 -0.94
CA ALA A 98 6.96 6.27 -1.06
C ALA A 98 6.12 6.00 0.21
N ALA A 99 6.25 4.80 0.79
CA ALA A 99 5.54 4.45 2.01
C ALA A 99 5.98 5.30 3.21
N LEU A 100 7.30 5.42 3.41
CA LEU A 100 7.85 6.21 4.52
C LEU A 100 7.57 7.70 4.34
N ALA A 101 7.69 8.23 3.12
CA ALA A 101 7.36 9.63 2.85
C ALA A 101 5.88 9.92 3.12
N TYR A 102 4.98 9.02 2.72
CA TYR A 102 3.55 9.13 3.00
C TYR A 102 3.28 9.23 4.52
N PHE A 103 3.80 8.28 5.30
CA PHE A 103 3.64 8.30 6.76
C PHE A 103 4.42 9.42 7.47
N SER A 104 5.35 10.07 6.77
CA SER A 104 6.06 11.26 7.27
C SER A 104 5.37 12.58 6.91
N GLY A 105 4.20 12.52 6.26
CA GLY A 105 3.36 13.69 5.97
C GLY A 105 3.21 14.05 4.48
N ALA A 106 3.80 13.28 3.56
CA ALA A 106 3.54 13.47 2.13
C ALA A 106 2.13 12.97 1.76
N ALA A 107 1.41 13.74 0.94
CA ALA A 107 0.17 13.23 0.33
C ALA A 107 0.50 12.26 -0.82
N ALA A 108 -0.38 11.30 -1.10
CA ALA A 108 -0.23 10.42 -2.27
C ALA A 108 -0.37 11.18 -3.61
N ARG A 109 -1.06 12.33 -3.61
CA ARG A 109 -1.26 13.24 -4.75
C ARG A 109 -1.36 14.70 -4.28
N ALA A 110 -1.04 15.64 -5.18
CA ALA A 110 -1.09 17.08 -4.93
C ALA A 110 -2.50 17.72 -5.02
N GLY A 111 -3.58 16.92 -4.98
CA GLY A 111 -4.96 17.42 -5.09
C GLY A 111 -5.41 17.79 -6.51
N VAL A 112 -4.55 18.23 -7.44
CA VAL A 112 -4.97 18.59 -8.82
C VAL A 112 -4.56 17.57 -9.90
N PRO A 113 -5.30 17.49 -11.02
CA PRO A 113 -4.93 16.67 -12.18
C PRO A 113 -3.79 17.34 -12.98
N MET A 114 -2.55 17.29 -12.46
CA MET A 114 -1.36 17.70 -13.20
C MET A 114 -0.31 16.60 -13.28
N ALA A 115 0.15 16.37 -14.52
CA ALA A 115 1.36 15.65 -14.94
C ALA A 115 1.81 14.48 -14.05
N ASN A 116 0.99 13.45 -13.82
CA ASN A 116 1.36 12.21 -13.13
C ASN A 116 2.21 12.41 -11.84
N ARG A 117 2.06 13.56 -11.15
CA ARG A 117 2.89 13.94 -10.00
C ARG A 117 2.29 13.36 -8.72
N LYS A 118 2.26 12.03 -8.69
CA LYS A 118 1.79 11.18 -7.59
C LYS A 118 3.00 10.60 -6.89
N LEU A 119 2.90 10.40 -5.58
CA LEU A 119 4.04 9.97 -4.76
C LEU A 119 4.68 8.68 -5.28
N GLY A 120 3.87 7.70 -5.68
CA GLY A 120 4.36 6.46 -6.28
C GLY A 120 5.10 6.67 -7.61
N ALA A 121 4.57 7.53 -8.50
CA ALA A 121 5.21 7.83 -9.78
C ALA A 121 6.52 8.60 -9.59
N LEU A 122 6.54 9.56 -8.67
CA LEU A 122 7.71 10.35 -8.30
C LEU A 122 8.81 9.42 -7.76
N ALA A 123 8.49 8.56 -6.80
CA ALA A 123 9.44 7.59 -6.26
C ALA A 123 9.96 6.60 -7.32
N ARG A 124 9.07 6.08 -8.18
CA ARG A 124 9.46 5.17 -9.27
C ARG A 124 10.45 5.82 -10.23
N ILE A 125 10.17 7.05 -10.67
CA ILE A 125 10.99 7.77 -11.65
C ILE A 125 12.38 8.06 -11.07
N HIS A 126 12.46 8.58 -9.83
CA HIS A 126 13.74 8.82 -9.16
C HIS A 126 14.53 7.53 -8.89
N ALA A 127 13.85 6.41 -8.64
CA ALA A 127 14.52 5.13 -8.46
C ALA A 127 15.14 4.56 -9.75
N GLY A 128 14.61 4.99 -10.91
CA GLY A 128 14.91 4.39 -12.21
C GLY A 128 14.18 3.06 -12.42
N ALA A 129 13.04 2.86 -11.76
CA ALA A 129 12.26 1.63 -11.84
C ALA A 129 11.31 1.62 -13.06
N CYS A 130 11.15 0.45 -13.68
CA CYS A 130 10.26 0.27 -14.81
C CYS A 130 8.79 0.43 -14.38
N ARG A 131 7.99 1.13 -15.20
CA ARG A 131 6.53 1.12 -15.00
C ARG A 131 6.03 -0.29 -15.24
N THR A 132 5.39 -0.85 -14.24
CA THR A 132 4.64 -2.11 -14.35
C THR A 132 3.22 -1.87 -13.85
N SER A 133 2.30 -2.75 -14.22
CA SER A 133 0.90 -2.66 -13.81
C SER A 133 0.70 -3.32 -12.43
N ALA A 134 -0.39 -2.98 -11.73
CA ALA A 134 -0.78 -3.61 -10.48
C ALA A 134 -0.91 -5.16 -10.60
N ILE A 135 -1.01 -5.71 -11.81
CA ILE A 135 -1.01 -7.17 -12.05
C ILE A 135 0.31 -7.83 -11.64
N SER A 136 1.41 -7.08 -11.63
CA SER A 136 2.71 -7.55 -11.19
C SER A 136 2.86 -7.55 -9.66
N ILE A 137 1.91 -6.97 -8.92
CA ILE A 137 1.91 -7.00 -7.45
C ILE A 137 1.58 -8.41 -6.98
N ALA A 138 2.25 -8.82 -5.91
CA ALA A 138 1.87 -9.99 -5.12
C ALA A 138 1.81 -9.62 -3.64
N THR A 139 1.08 -10.41 -2.88
CA THR A 139 1.14 -10.35 -1.42
C THR A 139 2.59 -10.51 -0.94
N ASN A 140 2.86 -10.08 0.29
CA ASN A 140 4.06 -10.56 0.98
C ASN A 140 4.05 -12.10 1.10
N LYS A 141 5.21 -12.67 1.43
CA LYS A 141 5.34 -14.10 1.68
C LYS A 141 4.80 -14.43 3.07
N PHE A 142 3.65 -15.11 3.11
CA PHE A 142 3.20 -15.86 4.27
C PHE A 142 3.80 -17.28 4.18
N THR A 143 2.96 -18.29 3.96
CA THR A 143 3.40 -19.62 3.49
C THR A 143 3.65 -19.62 1.99
N HIS A 144 2.71 -19.07 1.23
CA HIS A 144 2.82 -18.83 -0.21
C HIS A 144 2.60 -17.34 -0.49
N ARG A 145 2.88 -16.92 -1.72
CA ARG A 145 2.48 -15.60 -2.23
C ARG A 145 1.30 -15.77 -3.19
N VAL A 146 0.35 -14.85 -3.16
CA VAL A 146 -0.75 -14.81 -4.13
C VAL A 146 -0.55 -13.57 -5.01
N PRO A 147 -0.42 -13.73 -6.35
CA PRO A 147 -0.35 -12.58 -7.25
C PRO A 147 -1.70 -11.86 -7.33
N ALA A 148 -1.72 -10.63 -7.83
CA ALA A 148 -2.94 -9.82 -7.95
C ALA A 148 -4.00 -10.36 -8.93
N PHE A 149 -3.69 -11.43 -9.69
CA PHE A 149 -4.58 -11.95 -10.73
C PHE A 149 -6.03 -12.25 -10.29
N PRO A 150 -6.32 -12.82 -9.10
CA PRO A 150 -7.70 -13.03 -8.64
C PRO A 150 -8.50 -11.73 -8.56
N ALA A 151 -7.88 -10.63 -8.12
CA ALA A 151 -8.51 -9.30 -8.12
C ALA A 151 -8.85 -8.84 -9.54
N TYR A 152 -7.90 -8.92 -10.48
CA TYR A 152 -8.16 -8.59 -11.89
C TYR A 152 -9.31 -9.40 -12.46
N LYS A 153 -9.26 -10.72 -12.30
CA LYS A 153 -10.30 -11.61 -12.82
C LYS A 153 -11.68 -11.18 -12.32
N ALA A 154 -11.83 -10.99 -11.01
CA ALA A 154 -13.12 -10.62 -10.43
C ALA A 154 -13.63 -9.25 -10.90
N VAL A 155 -12.75 -8.24 -10.97
CA VAL A 155 -13.12 -6.90 -11.45
C VAL A 155 -13.54 -6.93 -12.91
N TYR A 156 -12.76 -7.59 -13.78
CA TYR A 156 -13.09 -7.66 -15.20
C TYR A 156 -14.33 -8.50 -15.50
N GLU A 157 -14.58 -9.58 -14.76
CA GLU A 157 -15.85 -10.31 -14.83
C GLU A 157 -17.03 -9.41 -14.46
N ALA A 158 -16.92 -8.67 -13.35
CA ALA A 158 -17.98 -7.75 -12.92
C ALA A 158 -18.19 -6.56 -13.87
N LEU A 159 -17.13 -6.08 -14.54
CA LEU A 159 -17.22 -5.08 -15.60
C LEU A 159 -18.01 -5.59 -16.81
N LEU A 160 -17.67 -6.80 -17.28
CA LEU A 160 -18.36 -7.43 -18.42
C LEU A 160 -19.85 -7.71 -18.10
N GLU A 161 -20.14 -8.03 -16.84
CA GLU A 161 -21.51 -8.20 -16.35
C GLU A 161 -22.24 -6.88 -16.04
N LYS A 162 -21.57 -5.73 -16.18
CA LYS A 162 -22.10 -4.38 -15.88
C LYS A 162 -22.62 -4.22 -14.43
N LYS A 163 -21.92 -4.81 -13.47
CA LYS A 163 -22.35 -4.85 -12.04
C LYS A 163 -21.68 -3.82 -11.13
N LEU A 164 -20.63 -3.14 -11.59
CA LEU A 164 -19.83 -2.26 -10.74
C LEU A 164 -20.40 -0.83 -10.61
N THR A 165 -21.27 -0.42 -11.52
CA THR A 165 -21.90 0.90 -11.55
C THR A 165 -23.28 0.77 -12.19
N ARG A 166 -24.24 1.59 -11.77
CA ARG A 166 -25.56 1.64 -12.43
C ARG A 166 -25.53 2.32 -13.80
N VAL A 167 -24.45 3.02 -14.12
CA VAL A 167 -24.29 3.72 -15.40
C VAL A 167 -23.90 2.74 -16.51
N ASP A 168 -24.78 2.55 -17.49
CA ASP A 168 -24.52 1.70 -18.65
C ASP A 168 -23.86 2.51 -19.77
N GLY A 169 -22.56 2.29 -19.98
CA GLY A 169 -21.79 2.92 -21.05
C GLY A 169 -22.36 2.70 -22.45
N ALA A 170 -23.13 1.63 -22.69
CA ALA A 170 -23.78 1.37 -23.98
C ALA A 170 -24.96 2.31 -24.28
N LYS A 171 -25.45 3.05 -23.27
CA LYS A 171 -26.56 3.99 -23.38
C LYS A 171 -26.12 5.45 -23.35
N LEU A 172 -24.83 5.72 -23.15
CA LEU A 172 -24.32 7.09 -23.09
C LEU A 172 -24.32 7.72 -24.49
N PRO A 173 -24.87 8.94 -24.66
CA PRO A 173 -24.83 9.62 -25.94
C PRO A 173 -23.38 9.88 -26.39
N PRO A 174 -23.10 9.81 -27.71
CA PRO A 174 -21.86 10.31 -28.27
C PRO A 174 -21.58 11.75 -27.81
N PHE A 175 -20.31 12.10 -27.60
CA PHE A 175 -19.84 13.39 -27.06
C PHE A 175 -20.13 13.68 -25.58
N VAL A 176 -20.93 12.84 -24.90
CA VAL A 176 -20.99 12.81 -23.43
C VAL A 176 -19.93 11.83 -22.90
N ALA A 177 -19.95 10.58 -23.37
CA ALA A 177 -19.18 9.44 -22.83
C ALA A 177 -17.64 9.55 -22.77
N GLY A 178 -17.04 10.61 -23.33
CA GLY A 178 -15.58 10.82 -23.34
C GLY A 178 -15.16 12.29 -23.19
N GLY A 179 -16.09 13.16 -22.79
CA GLY A 179 -15.82 14.58 -22.59
C GLY A 179 -15.69 14.95 -21.12
N ALA A 180 -15.13 16.12 -20.86
CA ALA A 180 -15.11 16.74 -19.53
C ALA A 180 -16.52 16.83 -18.91
N ILE A 181 -17.57 16.94 -19.73
CA ILE A 181 -18.97 16.94 -19.29
C ILE A 181 -19.34 15.66 -18.54
N TYR A 182 -18.87 14.48 -18.98
CA TYR A 182 -19.10 13.26 -18.22
C TYR A 182 -18.13 13.17 -17.04
N GLY A 183 -16.84 13.43 -17.27
CA GLY A 183 -15.79 13.24 -16.26
C GLY A 183 -15.82 14.21 -15.08
N HIS A 184 -16.43 15.39 -15.22
CA HIS A 184 -16.52 16.45 -14.20
C HIS A 184 -17.95 16.94 -13.99
N SER A 185 -18.91 16.03 -14.05
CA SER A 185 -20.30 16.30 -13.67
C SER A 185 -20.79 15.29 -12.65
N ALA A 186 -21.97 15.53 -12.09
CA ALA A 186 -22.63 14.60 -11.17
C ALA A 186 -22.73 13.17 -11.72
N LEU A 187 -22.92 12.98 -13.03
CA LEU A 187 -22.97 11.64 -13.61
C LEU A 187 -21.64 10.90 -13.46
N GLY A 188 -20.52 11.60 -13.61
CA GLY A 188 -19.17 11.05 -13.43
C GLY A 188 -18.77 11.01 -11.97
N GLU A 189 -18.59 12.19 -11.37
CA GLU A 189 -17.94 12.42 -10.07
C GLU A 189 -18.80 12.01 -8.86
N ASP A 190 -20.14 12.10 -8.97
CA ASP A 190 -21.04 11.75 -7.86
C ASP A 190 -21.66 10.36 -8.01
N ILE A 191 -21.76 9.81 -9.22
CA ILE A 191 -22.44 8.53 -9.47
C ILE A 191 -21.46 7.47 -9.97
N ASN A 192 -20.96 7.62 -11.20
CA ASN A 192 -20.26 6.53 -11.86
C ASN A 192 -18.92 6.20 -11.20
N VAL A 193 -18.08 7.21 -10.98
CA VAL A 193 -16.74 7.05 -10.41
C VAL A 193 -16.77 6.48 -8.99
N PRO A 194 -17.53 7.05 -8.03
CA PRO A 194 -17.55 6.52 -6.67
C PRO A 194 -18.12 5.10 -6.60
N GLU A 195 -19.18 4.78 -7.35
CA GLU A 195 -19.72 3.42 -7.41
C GLU A 195 -18.71 2.43 -7.99
N LEU A 196 -18.12 2.77 -9.15
CA LEU A 196 -17.14 1.93 -9.80
C LEU A 196 -15.93 1.70 -8.89
N ALA A 197 -15.41 2.75 -8.24
CA ALA A 197 -14.29 2.66 -7.32
C ALA A 197 -14.60 1.77 -6.12
N LYS A 198 -15.71 2.04 -5.41
CA LYS A 198 -16.07 1.29 -4.22
C LYS A 198 -16.36 -0.18 -4.54
N ASN A 199 -17.16 -0.44 -5.57
CA ASN A 199 -17.58 -1.80 -5.91
C ASN A 199 -16.43 -2.62 -6.49
N ALA A 200 -15.59 -2.04 -7.36
CA ALA A 200 -14.43 -2.73 -7.91
C ALA A 200 -13.45 -3.15 -6.80
N ALA A 201 -13.13 -2.22 -5.88
CA ALA A 201 -12.21 -2.51 -4.80
C ALA A 201 -12.75 -3.59 -3.87
N LYS A 202 -14.07 -3.53 -3.55
CA LYS A 202 -14.74 -4.54 -2.75
C LYS A 202 -14.63 -5.95 -3.37
N VAL A 203 -15.03 -6.12 -4.63
CA VAL A 203 -14.99 -7.44 -5.29
C VAL A 203 -13.56 -7.95 -5.48
N ALA A 204 -12.61 -7.03 -5.74
CA ALA A 204 -11.20 -7.36 -5.88
C ALA A 204 -10.61 -7.89 -4.57
N THR A 205 -10.87 -7.20 -3.47
CA THR A 205 -10.41 -7.60 -2.13
C THR A 205 -11.03 -8.93 -1.70
N GLU A 206 -12.34 -9.13 -1.88
CA GLU A 206 -13.00 -10.42 -1.60
C GLU A 206 -12.42 -11.57 -2.44
N ALA A 207 -12.08 -11.33 -3.70
CA ALA A 207 -11.45 -12.33 -4.56
C ALA A 207 -10.04 -12.69 -4.09
N MET A 208 -9.24 -11.71 -3.66
CA MET A 208 -7.92 -11.96 -3.08
C MET A 208 -8.00 -12.76 -1.79
N MET A 209 -8.92 -12.43 -0.88
CA MET A 209 -9.11 -13.17 0.37
C MET A 209 -9.48 -14.64 0.08
N ARG A 210 -10.43 -14.90 -0.82
CA ARG A 210 -10.79 -16.27 -1.23
C ARG A 210 -9.63 -17.02 -1.89
N ALA A 211 -8.81 -16.33 -2.68
CA ALA A 211 -7.63 -16.94 -3.28
C ALA A 211 -6.56 -17.32 -2.24
N MET A 212 -6.37 -16.47 -1.22
CA MET A 212 -5.50 -16.79 -0.08
C MET A 212 -5.99 -18.02 0.69
N GLU A 213 -7.29 -18.08 1.01
CA GLU A 213 -7.91 -19.24 1.65
C GLU A 213 -7.71 -20.52 0.84
N GLY A 214 -7.95 -20.45 -0.48
CA GLY A 214 -7.73 -21.57 -1.41
C GLY A 214 -6.26 -21.99 -1.54
N ALA A 215 -5.32 -21.09 -1.27
CA ALA A 215 -3.89 -21.37 -1.22
C ALA A 215 -3.41 -21.89 0.17
N GLY A 216 -4.34 -22.14 1.10
CA GLY A 216 -4.03 -22.60 2.45
C GLY A 216 -3.37 -21.51 3.33
N ILE A 217 -3.64 -20.24 3.04
CA ILE A 217 -3.13 -19.09 3.78
C ILE A 217 -4.30 -18.41 4.51
N THR A 218 -4.10 -18.04 5.77
CA THR A 218 -5.04 -17.12 6.44
C THR A 218 -5.15 -15.83 5.62
N ALA A 219 -6.38 -15.42 5.29
CA ALA A 219 -6.64 -14.20 4.54
C ALA A 219 -6.42 -12.94 5.40
N TYR A 220 -5.14 -12.64 5.67
CA TYR A 220 -4.74 -11.42 6.35
C TYR A 220 -5.20 -10.19 5.55
N PRO A 221 -5.94 -9.25 6.16
CA PRO A 221 -6.77 -8.31 5.41
C PRO A 221 -6.00 -7.19 4.69
N LEU A 222 -4.81 -6.80 5.17
CA LEU A 222 -4.04 -5.68 4.59
C LEU A 222 -3.74 -5.87 3.09
N TRP A 223 -3.05 -6.96 2.71
CA TRP A 223 -2.63 -7.16 1.32
C TRP A 223 -3.78 -7.30 0.32
N PRO A 224 -4.85 -8.08 0.59
CA PRO A 224 -6.07 -8.07 -0.21
C PRO A 224 -6.68 -6.68 -0.39
N ALA A 225 -6.68 -5.84 0.66
CA ALA A 225 -7.21 -4.48 0.59
C ALA A 225 -6.32 -3.58 -0.28
N LEU A 226 -5.00 -3.60 -0.06
CA LEU A 226 -4.01 -2.86 -0.86
C LEU A 226 -4.05 -3.23 -2.34
N ILE A 227 -4.08 -4.53 -2.65
CA ILE A 227 -4.17 -5.02 -4.03
C ILE A 227 -5.52 -4.64 -4.64
N GLY A 228 -6.63 -4.82 -3.92
CA GLY A 228 -7.96 -4.46 -4.40
C GLY A 228 -8.09 -2.98 -4.78
N ALA A 229 -7.54 -2.09 -3.94
CA ALA A 229 -7.46 -0.68 -4.22
C ALA A 229 -6.54 -0.37 -5.43
N ALA A 230 -5.34 -0.97 -5.49
CA ALA A 230 -4.39 -0.74 -6.58
C ALA A 230 -4.95 -1.15 -7.95
N VAL A 231 -5.57 -2.34 -8.05
CA VAL A 231 -6.22 -2.83 -9.28
C VAL A 231 -7.35 -1.89 -9.71
N THR A 232 -8.13 -1.42 -8.74
CA THR A 232 -9.23 -0.47 -9.01
C THR A 232 -8.71 0.86 -9.55
N MET A 233 -7.62 1.37 -9.00
CA MET A 233 -7.00 2.64 -9.41
C MET A 233 -6.38 2.62 -10.81
N GLU A 234 -6.19 1.45 -11.42
CA GLU A 234 -5.80 1.39 -12.83
C GLU A 234 -6.94 1.69 -13.79
N ILE A 235 -8.19 1.49 -13.35
CA ILE A 235 -9.39 1.60 -14.18
C ILE A 235 -10.09 2.94 -13.92
N VAL A 236 -10.16 3.35 -12.65
CA VAL A 236 -10.90 4.54 -12.24
C VAL A 236 -10.04 5.79 -12.40
N HIS A 237 -10.67 6.91 -12.79
CA HIS A 237 -10.01 8.22 -12.83
C HIS A 237 -9.62 8.65 -11.41
N PRO A 238 -8.31 8.62 -11.06
CA PRO A 238 -7.83 8.82 -9.69
C PRO A 238 -7.96 10.28 -9.21
N ASP A 239 -8.23 11.22 -10.12
CA ASP A 239 -8.24 12.65 -9.79
C ASP A 239 -9.65 13.21 -9.56
N SER A 240 -10.68 12.39 -9.78
CA SER A 240 -12.09 12.74 -9.56
C SER A 240 -12.33 13.10 -8.09
N PHE A 241 -12.82 14.31 -7.85
CA PHE A 241 -13.35 14.68 -6.54
C PHE A 241 -14.73 14.07 -6.39
N LEU A 242 -15.02 13.56 -5.19
CA LEU A 242 -16.33 12.98 -4.93
C LEU A 242 -17.26 14.05 -4.36
N GLY A 243 -18.57 13.84 -4.56
CA GLY A 243 -19.62 14.68 -4.00
C GLY A 243 -19.60 14.76 -2.47
N GLU A 244 -20.27 15.77 -1.92
CA GLU A 244 -20.25 16.12 -0.50
C GLU A 244 -20.72 15.00 0.45
N GLU A 245 -21.46 14.01 -0.07
CA GLU A 245 -21.89 12.83 0.68
C GLU A 245 -20.73 11.94 1.15
N TYR A 246 -19.57 12.03 0.49
CA TYR A 246 -18.35 11.33 0.88
C TYR A 246 -17.46 12.16 1.81
N GLY A 247 -17.70 13.47 1.91
CA GLY A 247 -16.98 14.44 2.72
C GLY A 247 -16.82 15.79 1.99
N PRO A 248 -16.18 16.80 2.61
CA PRO A 248 -16.08 18.13 2.01
C PRO A 248 -15.51 18.11 0.59
N PHE A 249 -16.15 18.82 -0.34
CA PHE A 249 -15.68 18.87 -1.73
C PHE A 249 -14.21 19.30 -1.81
N GLY A 250 -13.45 18.63 -2.68
CA GLY A 250 -12.02 18.86 -2.82
C GLY A 250 -11.13 18.14 -1.80
N THR A 251 -11.71 17.47 -0.79
CA THR A 251 -10.94 16.74 0.24
C THR A 251 -10.99 15.22 0.08
N VAL A 252 -11.95 14.71 -0.70
CA VAL A 252 -12.21 13.29 -0.89
C VAL A 252 -12.22 12.94 -2.38
N ASP A 253 -11.62 11.81 -2.73
CA ASP A 253 -11.39 11.41 -4.11
C ASP A 253 -11.74 9.94 -4.37
N SER A 254 -11.69 9.54 -5.64
CA SER A 254 -11.97 8.17 -6.05
C SER A 254 -11.06 7.12 -5.40
N ALA A 255 -9.84 7.50 -4.97
CA ALA A 255 -8.97 6.62 -4.21
C ALA A 255 -9.55 6.34 -2.82
N TYR A 256 -10.10 7.36 -2.14
CA TYR A 256 -10.84 7.15 -0.89
C TYR A 256 -12.04 6.21 -1.07
N ALA A 257 -12.83 6.36 -2.14
CA ALA A 257 -13.94 5.45 -2.42
C ALA A 257 -13.48 3.99 -2.64
N ALA A 258 -12.37 3.78 -3.34
CA ALA A 258 -11.75 2.45 -3.45
C ALA A 258 -11.29 1.93 -2.09
N GLY A 259 -10.70 2.80 -1.26
CA GLY A 259 -10.36 2.51 0.12
C GLY A 259 -11.55 2.04 0.95
N LEU A 260 -12.69 2.74 0.86
CA LEU A 260 -13.94 2.34 1.54
C LEU A 260 -14.39 0.94 1.12
N GLY A 261 -14.37 0.64 -0.19
CA GLY A 261 -14.74 -0.68 -0.71
C GLY A 261 -13.83 -1.80 -0.22
N ALA A 262 -12.53 -1.56 -0.24
CA ALA A 262 -11.52 -2.51 0.24
C ALA A 262 -11.61 -2.73 1.76
N VAL A 263 -11.76 -1.67 2.55
CA VAL A 263 -11.93 -1.73 4.01
C VAL A 263 -13.20 -2.49 4.39
N GLU A 264 -14.31 -2.24 3.70
CA GLU A 264 -15.58 -2.94 3.91
C GLU A 264 -15.43 -4.45 3.64
N ALA A 265 -14.82 -4.82 2.52
CA ALA A 265 -14.56 -6.23 2.17
C ALA A 265 -13.64 -6.94 3.17
N ALA A 266 -12.53 -6.28 3.52
CA ALA A 266 -11.50 -6.84 4.39
C ALA A 266 -11.86 -6.75 5.88
N LYS A 267 -12.97 -6.09 6.23
CA LYS A 267 -13.40 -5.81 7.62
C LYS A 267 -12.30 -5.15 8.44
N LEU A 268 -11.56 -4.25 7.82
CA LEU A 268 -10.52 -3.47 8.49
C LEU A 268 -11.17 -2.45 9.45
N PRO A 269 -10.49 -2.10 10.56
CA PRO A 269 -10.98 -1.05 11.45
C PRO A 269 -11.06 0.29 10.71
N ALA A 270 -12.01 1.14 11.08
CA ALA A 270 -12.19 2.45 10.44
C ALA A 270 -10.97 3.39 10.65
N LYS A 271 -10.25 3.19 11.75
CA LYS A 271 -9.06 3.95 12.14
C LYS A 271 -7.92 3.01 12.50
N ILE A 272 -6.70 3.46 12.24
CA ILE A 272 -5.46 2.84 12.71
C ILE A 272 -4.60 3.89 13.39
N HIS A 273 -3.82 3.48 14.40
CA HIS A 273 -3.07 4.39 15.25
C HIS A 273 -1.58 4.08 15.22
N LEU A 274 -0.74 5.09 15.00
CA LEU A 274 0.70 4.90 15.03
C LEU A 274 1.13 4.49 16.45
N ARG A 275 1.95 3.44 16.54
CA ARG A 275 2.50 2.96 17.81
C ARG A 275 3.44 4.01 18.38
N GLY A 276 3.34 4.26 19.69
CA GLY A 276 4.16 5.24 20.39
C GLY A 276 3.57 6.64 20.42
N THR A 277 3.13 7.20 19.28
CA THR A 277 2.54 8.56 19.24
C THR A 277 1.03 8.58 19.41
N GLY A 278 0.33 7.51 19.01
CA GLY A 278 -1.13 7.45 19.01
C GLY A 278 -1.79 8.29 17.91
N GLU A 279 -1.02 8.78 16.95
CA GLU A 279 -1.54 9.53 15.81
C GLU A 279 -2.56 8.68 15.02
N GLU A 280 -3.73 9.26 14.76
CA GLU A 280 -4.87 8.58 14.15
C GLU A 280 -4.88 8.77 12.64
N PHE A 281 -5.05 7.67 11.91
CA PHE A 281 -5.22 7.66 10.45
C PHE A 281 -6.57 7.06 10.07
N ASP A 282 -7.23 7.65 9.06
CA ASP A 282 -8.37 7.03 8.39
C ASP A 282 -7.89 5.85 7.53
N THR A 283 -8.32 4.64 7.88
CA THR A 283 -7.89 3.42 7.20
C THR A 283 -8.30 3.41 5.73
N ALA A 284 -9.50 3.89 5.38
CA ALA A 284 -9.93 3.95 3.99
C ALA A 284 -9.05 4.92 3.19
N LYS A 285 -8.68 6.06 3.77
CA LYS A 285 -7.74 6.99 3.14
C LYS A 285 -6.38 6.34 2.90
N VAL A 286 -5.81 5.69 3.92
CA VAL A 286 -4.52 4.99 3.80
C VAL A 286 -4.58 3.91 2.72
N ILE A 287 -5.59 3.03 2.73
CA ILE A 287 -5.70 1.95 1.74
C ILE A 287 -5.88 2.50 0.31
N GLY A 288 -6.71 3.52 0.15
CA GLY A 288 -6.93 4.18 -1.15
C GLY A 288 -5.66 4.84 -1.70
N ASP A 289 -4.98 5.61 -0.87
CA ASP A 289 -3.74 6.32 -1.22
C ASP A 289 -2.61 5.35 -1.55
N PHE A 290 -2.48 4.25 -0.80
CA PHE A 290 -1.56 3.17 -1.18
C PHE A 290 -1.98 2.46 -2.46
N GLY A 291 -3.27 2.40 -2.79
CA GLY A 291 -3.74 1.96 -4.11
C GLY A 291 -3.14 2.80 -5.25
N LEU A 292 -3.08 4.14 -5.08
CA LEU A 292 -2.42 5.04 -6.02
C LEU A 292 -0.90 4.82 -6.07
N ILE A 293 -0.26 4.75 -4.91
CA ILE A 293 1.19 4.53 -4.80
C ILE A 293 1.58 3.21 -5.49
N LEU A 294 0.88 2.13 -5.18
CA LEU A 294 1.19 0.79 -5.68
C LEU A 294 0.96 0.66 -7.19
N LYS A 295 -0.12 1.23 -7.75
CA LYS A 295 -0.31 1.18 -9.22
C LYS A 295 0.78 1.92 -9.98
N ASP A 296 1.34 2.98 -9.39
CA ASP A 296 2.32 3.83 -10.07
C ASP A 296 3.73 3.27 -9.94
N ILE A 297 4.05 2.62 -8.82
CA ILE A 297 5.31 1.89 -8.61
C ILE A 297 5.31 0.58 -9.41
N GLY A 298 4.20 -0.16 -9.38
CA GLY A 298 4.01 -1.41 -10.09
C GLY A 298 4.39 -2.64 -9.26
N GLY A 299 5.27 -3.51 -9.77
CA GLY A 299 5.61 -4.84 -9.24
C GLY A 299 6.88 -4.84 -8.39
N PRO A 300 6.83 -4.43 -7.11
CA PRO A 300 7.91 -4.67 -6.17
C PRO A 300 8.16 -6.19 -6.06
N SER A 301 9.37 -6.55 -5.63
CA SER A 301 9.64 -7.95 -5.29
C SER A 301 8.79 -8.39 -4.09
N VAL A 302 8.67 -9.69 -3.87
CA VAL A 302 8.00 -10.24 -2.67
C VAL A 302 8.63 -9.72 -1.38
N ILE A 303 9.96 -9.52 -1.38
CA ILE A 303 10.64 -8.94 -0.23
C ILE A 303 10.26 -7.47 -0.07
N GLY A 304 10.07 -6.73 -1.15
CA GLY A 304 9.50 -5.37 -1.13
C GLY A 304 8.12 -5.35 -0.49
N SER A 305 7.25 -6.30 -0.87
CA SER A 305 5.96 -6.49 -0.21
C SER A 305 6.13 -6.84 1.28
N MET A 306 7.11 -7.65 1.66
CA MET A 306 7.38 -7.91 3.07
C MET A 306 7.83 -6.64 3.81
N ALA A 307 8.72 -5.83 3.22
CA ALA A 307 9.16 -4.57 3.81
C ALA A 307 7.99 -3.60 4.02
N LEU A 308 7.11 -3.46 3.03
CA LEU A 308 5.90 -2.66 3.19
C LEU A 308 5.00 -3.20 4.31
N ASN A 309 4.81 -4.53 4.36
CA ASN A 309 4.01 -5.17 5.40
C ASN A 309 4.54 -4.84 6.81
N GLU A 310 5.86 -4.76 6.96
CA GLU A 310 6.52 -4.38 8.22
C GLU A 310 6.46 -2.89 8.51
N ILE A 311 6.48 -2.00 7.50
CA ILE A 311 6.21 -0.57 7.72
C ILE A 311 4.81 -0.39 8.35
N PHE A 312 3.81 -1.14 7.88
CA PHE A 312 2.48 -1.18 8.50
C PHE A 312 2.45 -1.86 9.89
N ALA A 313 3.50 -2.57 10.30
CA ALA A 313 3.62 -3.09 11.67
C ALA A 313 3.79 -1.98 12.71
N GLY A 314 4.13 -0.77 12.26
CA GLY A 314 4.18 0.43 13.09
C GLY A 314 2.83 0.83 13.66
N PHE A 315 1.70 0.26 13.21
CA PHE A 315 0.38 0.53 13.77
C PHE A 315 0.06 -0.33 15.00
N GLN A 316 -0.77 0.19 15.90
CA GLN A 316 -1.23 -0.53 17.09
C GLN A 316 -2.11 -1.74 16.71
N GLU A 317 -2.88 -1.59 15.63
CA GLU A 317 -3.77 -2.60 15.06
C GLU A 317 -3.06 -3.63 14.18
N ALA A 318 -1.73 -3.60 14.10
CA ALA A 318 -0.92 -4.44 13.20
C ALA A 318 -1.38 -5.91 13.15
N ALA A 319 -1.60 -6.54 14.30
CA ALA A 319 -2.08 -7.93 14.38
C ALA A 319 -3.49 -8.14 13.79
N ILE A 320 -4.38 -7.15 13.94
CA ILE A 320 -5.77 -7.22 13.44
C ILE A 320 -5.79 -7.02 11.92
N ILE A 321 -4.98 -6.07 11.42
CA ILE A 321 -4.91 -5.78 9.99
C ILE A 321 -4.01 -6.78 9.23
N GLY A 322 -3.31 -7.66 9.95
CA GLY A 322 -2.38 -8.64 9.37
C GLY A 322 -1.09 -8.00 8.85
N ALA A 323 -0.69 -6.88 9.44
CA ALA A 323 0.56 -6.19 9.14
C ALA A 323 1.68 -6.65 10.06
N GLY A 324 2.82 -6.90 9.43
CA GLY A 324 4.07 -7.31 10.04
C GLY A 324 4.04 -8.56 10.91
N PHE A 325 5.23 -9.07 11.19
CA PHE A 325 5.42 -10.01 12.30
C PHE A 325 6.31 -9.39 13.39
N SER A 326 7.14 -8.38 13.07
CA SER A 326 8.01 -7.70 14.03
C SER A 326 7.24 -7.02 15.15
N GLY A 327 6.02 -6.53 14.87
CA GLY A 327 5.15 -5.86 15.83
C GLY A 327 4.41 -6.79 16.79
N GLY A 328 4.48 -8.12 16.58
CA GLY A 328 3.76 -9.14 17.35
C GLY A 328 4.58 -9.76 18.50
N PRO A 329 3.99 -10.68 19.29
CA PRO A 329 4.67 -11.33 20.41
C PRO A 329 5.77 -12.30 19.97
N VAL A 330 5.74 -12.74 18.72
CA VAL A 330 6.77 -13.54 18.07
C VAL A 330 7.52 -12.59 17.15
N ASN A 331 8.68 -12.12 17.58
CA ASN A 331 9.56 -11.26 16.78
C ASN A 331 10.69 -12.14 16.20
N PRO A 332 10.52 -12.77 15.01
CA PRO A 332 11.57 -13.54 14.39
C PRO A 332 12.81 -12.69 14.08
N PRO A 333 14.00 -13.31 13.97
CA PRO A 333 15.23 -12.57 13.69
C PRO A 333 15.16 -11.76 12.38
N LEU A 334 15.84 -10.61 12.40
CA LEU A 334 15.96 -9.54 11.38
C LEU A 334 16.26 -9.98 9.93
N GLY A 335 16.52 -11.26 9.67
CA GLY A 335 16.77 -11.79 8.32
C GLY A 335 15.51 -12.00 7.48
N HIS A 336 14.36 -12.15 8.15
CA HIS A 336 13.06 -12.42 7.50
C HIS A 336 12.07 -11.28 7.66
N LEU A 337 12.40 -10.24 8.43
CA LEU A 337 11.52 -9.14 8.77
C LEU A 337 12.30 -7.82 8.76
N CYS A 338 11.69 -6.75 8.23
CA CYS A 338 12.09 -5.39 8.59
C CYS A 338 11.61 -5.15 10.02
N GLY A 339 12.56 -4.99 10.95
CA GLY A 339 12.24 -4.73 12.36
C GLY A 339 11.50 -3.41 12.55
#